data_AF-A0A534X6N5-F1
#
_entry.id   AF-A0A534X6N5-F1
#
_cell.length_a   1.000
_cell.length_b   1.000
_cell.length_c   1.000
_cell.angle_alpha   90.00
_cell.angle_beta   90.00
_cell.angle_gamma   90.00
#
_symmetry.space_group_name_H-M   'P 1'
#
loop_
_entity.id
_entity.type
_entity.pdbx_description
1 polymer ?
#
loop_
_entity_poly.entity_id
_entity_poly.type
_entity_poly.pdbx_seq_one_letter_code
_entity_poly.pdbx_strand_id
1 'polypeptide(L)'
;MLRHPARTERSRAIRLLLVVAAVVAASRARADSSDPVPVLGGDQVLSPGPRSLGFRGIAADPSSIGNFQGLVALAYLRGRVRDATGHRWVMENDIRILQGDYVSADGVHRRGTFAFV
;
A
#
# COMPACT_ATOMS: atom_id res chain seq x y z
N MET A 1 4.97 19.50 52.84
CA MET A 1 5.47 19.82 51.49
C MET A 1 5.93 18.52 50.82
N LEU A 2 5.10 17.94 49.95
CA LEU A 2 5.31 16.62 49.33
C LEU A 2 6.23 16.71 48.10
N ARG A 3 7.25 15.83 48.03
CA ARG A 3 8.03 15.55 46.81
C ARG A 3 7.35 14.44 45.99
N HIS A 4 7.11 14.69 44.71
CA HIS A 4 6.64 13.69 43.73
C HIS A 4 7.80 13.24 42.82
N PRO A 5 8.19 11.94 42.81
CA PRO A 5 8.99 11.38 41.72
C PRO A 5 8.17 10.34 40.95
N ALA A 6 7.76 10.64 39.71
CA ALA A 6 7.07 9.66 38.86
C ALA A 6 7.19 9.95 37.34
N ARG A 7 8.34 10.47 36.87
CA ARG A 7 8.49 10.87 35.45
C ARG A 7 9.24 9.86 34.57
N THR A 8 9.92 8.88 35.15
CA THR A 8 10.89 8.04 34.41
C THR A 8 10.27 6.77 33.80
N GLU A 9 9.33 6.11 34.48
CA GLU A 9 8.78 4.82 34.01
C GLU A 9 7.81 4.94 32.83
N ARG A 10 7.05 6.04 32.78
CA ARG A 10 6.08 6.34 31.70
C ARG A 10 6.76 6.41 30.32
N SER A 11 8.04 6.80 30.28
CA SER A 11 8.82 6.93 29.04
C SER A 11 9.26 5.58 28.45
N ARG A 12 9.50 4.57 29.29
CA ARG A 12 9.89 3.22 28.87
C ARG A 12 8.69 2.43 28.37
N ALA A 13 7.55 2.55 29.05
CA ALA A 13 6.29 1.94 28.63
C ALA A 13 5.84 2.44 27.25
N ILE A 14 5.93 3.75 26.98
CA ILE A 14 5.57 4.34 25.68
C ILE A 14 6.51 3.86 24.55
N ARG A 15 7.81 3.74 24.82
CA ARG A 15 8.78 3.22 23.84
C ARG A 15 8.55 1.73 23.53
N LEU A 16 8.22 0.93 24.55
CA LEU A 16 7.91 -0.49 24.35
C LEU A 16 6.59 -0.69 23.57
N LEU A 17 5.59 0.15 23.84
CA LEU A 17 4.31 0.13 23.11
C LEU A 17 4.49 0.47 21.61
N LEU A 18 5.39 1.42 21.29
CA LEU A 18 5.73 1.77 19.90
C LEU A 18 6.50 0.66 19.17
N VAL A 19 7.34 -0.12 19.87
CA VAL A 19 8.06 -1.27 19.26
C VAL A 19 7.10 -2.44 19.00
N VAL A 20 6.14 -2.70 19.90
CA VAL A 20 5.12 -3.74 19.67
C VAL A 20 4.21 -3.37 18.49
N ALA A 21 3.80 -2.10 18.36
CA ALA A 21 3.02 -1.65 17.21
C ALA A 21 3.76 -1.79 15.87
N ALA A 22 5.08 -1.62 15.85
CA ALA A 22 5.90 -1.76 14.64
C ALA A 22 6.14 -3.24 14.23
N VAL A 23 6.18 -4.18 15.17
CA VAL A 23 6.37 -5.61 14.87
C VAL A 23 5.09 -6.28 14.33
N VAL A 24 3.91 -5.75 14.66
CA VAL A 24 2.63 -6.26 14.11
C VAL A 24 2.45 -5.92 12.62
N ALA A 25 3.16 -4.91 12.12
CA ALA A 25 2.99 -4.39 10.75
C ALA A 25 3.78 -5.14 9.65
N ALA A 26 4.53 -6.20 10.00
CA ALA A 26 5.25 -7.04 9.03
C ALA A 26 4.78 -8.50 9.05
N SER A 27 3.49 -8.73 9.29
CA SER A 27 2.86 -9.98 8.89
C SER A 27 3.01 -10.09 7.37
N ARG A 28 3.78 -11.06 6.85
CA ARG A 28 3.59 -11.47 5.46
C ARG A 28 2.14 -11.91 5.36
N ALA A 29 1.28 -11.09 4.77
CA ALA A 29 -0.09 -11.50 4.49
C ALA A 29 -0.01 -12.81 3.70
N ARG A 30 -0.43 -13.91 4.31
CA ARG A 30 -0.57 -15.17 3.60
C ARG A 30 -1.78 -14.95 2.71
N ALA A 31 -1.61 -15.15 1.40
CA ALA A 31 -2.73 -15.11 0.47
C ALA A 31 -3.85 -16.00 1.01
N ASP A 32 -4.98 -15.40 1.37
CA ASP A 32 -6.20 -16.09 1.74
C ASP A 32 -6.98 -16.43 0.46
N SER A 33 -7.74 -17.51 0.53
CA SER A 33 -8.72 -17.90 -0.47
C SER A 33 -9.73 -16.79 -0.81
N SER A 34 -9.96 -15.86 0.11
CA SER A 34 -10.84 -14.70 -0.07
C SER A 34 -10.18 -13.48 -0.74
N ASP A 35 -8.86 -13.50 -0.93
CA ASP A 35 -8.10 -12.39 -1.48
C ASP A 35 -8.40 -12.18 -2.98
N PRO A 36 -8.28 -10.93 -3.48
CA PRO A 36 -8.34 -10.65 -4.91
C PRO A 36 -7.16 -11.30 -5.64
N VAL A 37 -7.40 -11.70 -6.89
CA VAL A 37 -6.35 -12.29 -7.75
C VAL A 37 -5.70 -11.19 -8.58
N PRO A 38 -4.41 -10.85 -8.34
CA PRO A 38 -3.73 -9.82 -9.10
C PRO A 38 -3.50 -10.27 -10.55
N VAL A 39 -3.70 -9.37 -11.51
CA VAL A 39 -3.10 -9.53 -12.83
C VAL A 39 -1.67 -9.06 -12.68
N LEU A 40 -0.74 -9.94 -12.37
CA LEU A 40 0.69 -9.59 -12.40
C LEU A 40 1.39 -10.60 -13.31
N GLY A 41 1.69 -10.15 -14.53
CA GLY A 41 2.61 -10.83 -15.43
C GLY A 41 3.92 -10.05 -15.53
N GLY A 42 4.95 -10.48 -14.80
CA GLY A 42 6.32 -9.93 -14.87
C GLY A 42 6.50 -8.50 -14.36
N ASP A 43 7.64 -7.89 -14.67
CA ASP A 43 8.05 -6.52 -14.26
C ASP A 43 7.30 -5.38 -14.98
N GLN A 44 6.10 -5.66 -15.53
CA GLN A 44 5.38 -4.68 -16.33
C GLN A 44 4.52 -3.76 -15.47
N VAL A 45 4.66 -2.45 -15.68
CA VAL A 45 3.72 -1.43 -15.20
C VAL A 45 2.41 -1.62 -15.96
N LEU A 46 1.41 -2.29 -15.34
CA LEU A 46 0.10 -2.52 -15.95
C LEU A 46 -0.83 -1.28 -15.91
N SER A 47 -0.27 -0.16 -15.47
CA SER A 47 -1.04 0.99 -15.05
C SER A 47 -1.37 1.93 -16.23
N PRO A 48 -2.50 2.67 -16.16
CA PRO A 48 -2.87 3.65 -17.19
C PRO A 48 -1.90 4.82 -17.28
N GLY A 49 -1.65 5.31 -18.49
CA GLY A 49 -0.84 6.50 -18.69
C GLY A 49 -0.18 6.59 -20.07
N PRO A 50 0.68 7.59 -20.31
CA PRO A 50 1.40 7.76 -21.57
C PRO A 50 2.37 6.61 -21.84
N ARG A 51 2.26 5.95 -23.00
CA ARG A 51 3.17 4.84 -23.37
C ARG A 51 4.63 5.27 -23.47
N SER A 52 4.89 6.54 -23.80
CA SER A 52 6.24 7.12 -23.84
C SER A 52 6.95 7.11 -22.47
N LEU A 53 6.21 6.92 -21.37
CA LEU A 53 6.73 6.81 -20.02
C LEU A 53 6.69 5.36 -19.49
N GLY A 54 6.38 4.37 -20.33
CA GLY A 54 6.34 2.95 -19.96
C GLY A 54 4.97 2.42 -19.51
N PHE A 55 3.92 3.25 -19.50
CA PHE A 55 2.55 2.84 -19.17
C PHE A 55 1.85 2.09 -20.32
N ARG A 56 0.68 1.47 -20.06
CA ARG A 56 -0.08 0.66 -21.04
C ARG A 56 -0.99 1.46 -21.97
N GLY A 57 -1.06 2.78 -21.80
CA GLY A 57 -2.04 3.65 -22.46
C GLY A 57 -3.14 4.10 -21.50
N ILE A 58 -3.84 5.18 -21.81
CA ILE A 58 -4.82 5.79 -20.89
C ILE A 58 -6.07 4.91 -20.63
N ALA A 59 -6.36 3.98 -21.54
CA ALA A 59 -7.50 3.07 -21.46
C ALA A 59 -7.17 1.72 -20.80
N ALA A 60 -5.98 1.58 -20.19
CA ALA A 60 -5.63 0.36 -19.47
C ALA A 60 -6.50 0.19 -18.20
N ASP A 61 -6.62 -1.05 -17.72
CA ASP A 61 -7.30 -1.33 -16.46
C ASP A 61 -6.52 -0.71 -15.27
N PRO A 62 -7.13 0.20 -14.50
CA PRO A 62 -6.48 0.83 -13.36
C PRO A 62 -6.46 -0.06 -12.10
N SER A 63 -7.10 -1.22 -12.08
CA SER A 63 -7.29 -1.98 -10.83
C SER A 63 -6.14 -2.93 -10.48
N SER A 64 -5.39 -3.42 -11.49
CA SER A 64 -4.50 -4.57 -11.35
C SER A 64 -5.18 -5.85 -10.83
N ILE A 65 -6.52 -5.90 -10.79
CA ILE A 65 -7.35 -7.03 -10.38
C ILE A 65 -8.32 -7.26 -11.55
N GLY A 66 -7.97 -8.14 -12.48
CA GLY A 66 -8.54 -8.11 -13.85
C GLY A 66 -10.02 -8.46 -13.95
N ASN A 67 -10.62 -8.91 -12.84
CA ASN A 67 -12.05 -9.19 -12.69
C ASN A 67 -12.76 -8.16 -11.78
N PHE A 68 -12.12 -7.04 -11.49
CA PHE A 68 -12.64 -6.00 -10.62
C PHE A 68 -13.62 -5.09 -11.35
N GLN A 69 -14.74 -4.80 -10.69
CA GLN A 69 -15.75 -3.87 -11.16
C GLN A 69 -16.03 -2.86 -10.04
N GLY A 70 -15.60 -1.63 -10.24
CA GLY A 70 -15.80 -0.59 -9.23
C GLY A 70 -15.02 0.67 -9.52
N LEU A 71 -14.76 1.42 -8.46
CA LEU A 71 -14.04 2.68 -8.51
C LEU A 71 -12.56 2.45 -8.16
N VAL A 72 -11.68 3.06 -8.93
CA VAL A 72 -10.26 3.14 -8.64
C VAL A 72 -9.85 4.61 -8.62
N ALA A 73 -9.43 5.08 -7.45
CA ALA A 73 -8.69 6.32 -7.31
C ALA A 73 -7.19 6.00 -7.46
N LEU A 74 -6.51 6.73 -8.33
CA LEU A 74 -5.16 6.44 -8.78
C LEU A 74 -4.32 7.71 -8.74
N ALA A 75 -3.11 7.62 -8.19
CA ALA A 75 -2.14 8.70 -8.19
C ALA A 75 -0.73 8.18 -8.49
N TYR A 76 -0.11 8.74 -9.52
CA TYR A 76 1.33 8.59 -9.76
C TYR A 76 2.07 9.78 -9.18
N LEU A 77 3.07 9.52 -8.34
CA LEU A 77 3.93 10.55 -7.79
C LEU A 77 5.34 10.33 -8.28
N ARG A 78 5.92 11.34 -8.93
CA ARG A 78 7.32 11.34 -9.36
C ARG A 78 8.01 12.62 -8.93
N GLY A 79 9.12 12.51 -8.20
CA GLY A 79 9.84 13.69 -7.72
C GLY A 79 11.21 13.39 -7.14
N ARG A 80 12.04 14.43 -7.02
CA ARG A 80 13.32 14.34 -6.30
C ARG A 80 13.05 14.39 -4.80
N VAL A 81 13.57 13.41 -4.08
CA VAL A 81 13.47 13.33 -2.62
C VAL A 81 14.87 13.34 -1.99
N ARG A 82 14.91 13.54 -0.68
CA ARG A 82 16.14 13.57 0.12
C ARG A 82 15.91 12.86 1.44
N ASP A 83 16.82 11.97 1.85
CA ASP A 83 16.75 11.31 3.16
C ASP A 83 17.43 12.15 4.26
N ALA A 84 17.40 11.63 5.48
CA ALA A 84 17.99 12.27 6.66
C ALA A 84 19.53 12.41 6.59
N THR A 85 20.21 11.64 5.75
CA THR A 85 21.66 11.73 5.53
C THR A 85 22.04 12.74 4.45
N GLY A 86 21.04 13.29 3.76
CA GLY A 86 21.24 14.23 2.65
C GLY A 86 21.35 13.57 1.28
N HIS A 87 21.30 12.24 1.19
CA HIS A 87 21.31 11.51 -0.07
C HIS A 87 20.00 11.75 -0.84
N ARG A 88 20.10 11.86 -2.18
CA ARG A 88 19.02 12.27 -3.08
C ARG A 88 18.78 11.23 -4.16
N TRP A 89 17.52 10.95 -4.45
CA TRP A 89 17.10 10.08 -5.55
C TRP A 89 15.78 10.57 -6.16
N VAL A 90 15.40 9.99 -7.29
CA VAL A 90 14.05 10.16 -7.86
C VAL A 90 13.17 9.06 -7.27
N MET A 91 12.11 9.47 -6.60
CA MET A 91 11.08 8.56 -6.11
C MET A 91 9.95 8.51 -7.13
N GLU A 92 9.47 7.30 -7.39
CA GLU A 92 8.33 6.99 -8.26
C GLU A 92 7.38 6.09 -7.45
N ASN A 93 6.13 6.52 -7.24
CA ASN A 93 5.11 5.73 -6.54
C ASN A 93 3.86 5.57 -7.42
N ASP A 94 3.21 4.42 -7.27
CA ASP A 94 1.88 4.10 -7.80
C ASP A 94 0.96 3.86 -6.60
N ILE A 95 0.12 4.84 -6.28
CA ILE A 95 -0.82 4.76 -5.16
C ILE A 95 -2.21 4.49 -5.70
N ARG A 96 -2.87 3.46 -5.17
CA ARG A 96 -4.25 3.14 -5.53
C ARG A 96 -5.13 2.93 -4.33
N ILE A 97 -6.36 3.40 -4.43
CA ILE A 97 -7.46 3.10 -3.52
C ILE A 97 -8.62 2.58 -4.38
N LEU A 98 -9.09 1.38 -4.05
CA LEU A 98 -10.07 0.65 -4.84
C LEU A 98 -11.28 0.33 -3.96
N GLN A 99 -12.49 0.47 -4.51
CA GLN A 99 -13.71 -0.04 -3.89
C GLN A 99 -14.63 -0.62 -4.95
N GLY A 100 -15.01 -1.89 -4.81
CA GLY A 100 -15.77 -2.57 -5.85
C GLY A 100 -15.96 -4.05 -5.62
N ASP A 101 -16.54 -4.69 -6.62
CA ASP A 101 -16.80 -6.11 -6.66
C ASP A 101 -15.64 -6.83 -7.38
N TYR A 102 -15.31 -8.04 -6.95
CA TYR A 102 -14.22 -8.85 -7.50
C TYR A 102 -14.54 -10.34 -7.36
N VAL A 103 -13.82 -11.17 -8.12
CA VAL A 103 -13.81 -12.62 -7.91
C VAL A 103 -12.49 -13.00 -7.26
N SER A 104 -12.58 -13.53 -6.06
CA SER A 104 -11.47 -13.97 -5.22
C SER A 104 -10.82 -15.27 -5.71
N ALA A 105 -9.73 -15.66 -5.07
CA ALA A 105 -8.98 -16.88 -5.40
C ALA A 105 -9.81 -18.18 -5.29
N ASP A 106 -10.81 -18.23 -4.42
CA ASP A 106 -11.77 -19.36 -4.31
C ASP A 106 -12.94 -19.31 -5.33
N GLY A 107 -12.96 -18.31 -6.23
CA GLY A 107 -13.98 -18.18 -7.27
C GLY A 107 -15.29 -17.52 -6.81
N VAL A 108 -15.37 -17.03 -5.57
CA VAL A 108 -16.58 -16.39 -5.04
C VAL A 108 -16.63 -14.90 -5.38
N HIS A 109 -17.79 -14.40 -5.78
CA HIS A 109 -18.03 -12.96 -5.94
C HIS A 109 -18.06 -12.26 -4.59
N ARG A 110 -17.24 -11.22 -4.43
CA ARG A 110 -17.10 -10.45 -3.20
C ARG A 110 -17.08 -8.95 -3.49
N ARG A 111 -17.36 -8.16 -2.46
CA ARG A 111 -17.19 -6.70 -2.45
C ARG A 111 -16.10 -6.33 -1.45
N GLY A 112 -15.15 -5.50 -1.86
CA GLY A 112 -14.00 -5.14 -1.04
C GLY A 112 -13.53 -3.70 -1.23
N THR A 113 -12.70 -3.26 -0.28
CA THR A 113 -11.95 -2.00 -0.34
C THR A 113 -10.47 -2.33 -0.16
N PHE A 114 -9.63 -1.82 -1.04
CA PHE A 114 -8.20 -2.12 -1.09
C PHE A 114 -7.38 -0.84 -1.22
N ALA A 115 -6.15 -0.88 -0.73
CA ALA A 115 -5.16 0.15 -1.00
C ALA A 115 -3.78 -0.48 -1.15
N PHE A 116 -2.97 0.04 -2.08
CA PHE A 116 -1.56 -0.28 -2.18
C PHE A 116 -0.76 0.94 -2.63
N VAL A 117 0.52 0.95 -2.25
CA VAL A 117 1.50 2.03 -2.45
C VAL A 117 2.82 1.40 -2.89
#